data_AF-A0A2N5ZDK9-F1
#
_entry.id   AF-A0A2N5ZDK9-F1
#
_cell.length_a   1.000
_cell.length_b   1.000
_cell.length_c   1.000
_cell.angle_alpha   90.00
_cell.angle_beta   90.00
_cell.angle_gamma   90.00
#
_symmetry.space_group_name_H-M   'P 1'
#
loop_
_entity.id
_entity.type
_entity.pdbx_description
1 polymer ?
#
loop_
_entity_poly.entity_id
_entity_poly.type
_entity_poly.pdbx_seq_one_letter_code
_entity_poly.pdbx_strand_id
1 'polypeptide(L)'
;MWKDGTISTSRWVWWSVCKSKRIDGSIIGGIMQFEKYTIDERQTSVSIENSETASLRRKNIKKTGIRAFDGKKMGISGFLGNDGEAIAKKKAVENLKRGVDYRFELEQDISRNEIDIKRKISDDELLKIADNTTNWISCEFDDFRFSGRFFTTMNKTMLENTSDLSLSHEIGYFSMYYTFKKKSSTSIFDGFLSYSGRDFEIEAFKRYSSDLLKAYDNKAKSPSSRMPVIFAEEAVLGKLFNELNPHLIESGSSLLSGKIDKKIFSEKFNLINGRIAGVDLEPFFDSEGVVPDNGIFEIIKDGVIISPYTDKKISEKYGFKKTANASSAYDGMHSPSPQGLRMETTGNDLIDVINDEKCILVVMASGGDYTSSGDYNTPVQLSFLVESGKITARLPELYLSSNIFSMYGEDFIGVASDPFRKGNLERVFGAYMKISSQETDV
;
A
#
# COMPACT_ATOMS: atom_id res chain seq x y z
N MET A 1 -16.06 -17.21 61.26
CA MET A 1 -15.01 -16.51 60.49
C MET A 1 -13.75 -17.36 60.57
N TRP A 2 -13.78 -18.52 59.92
CA TRP A 2 -12.75 -19.57 59.84
C TRP A 2 -13.17 -20.53 58.72
N LYS A 3 -12.19 -21.24 58.15
CA LYS A 3 -12.25 -22.56 57.46
C LYS A 3 -11.89 -22.58 55.97
N ASP A 4 -10.66 -23.05 55.71
CA ASP A 4 -10.31 -24.35 55.11
C ASP A 4 -11.34 -25.06 54.20
N GLY A 5 -10.83 -25.64 53.11
CA GLY A 5 -11.49 -26.81 52.51
C GLY A 5 -11.07 -27.15 51.08
N THR A 6 -9.99 -27.90 50.92
CA THR A 6 -9.73 -28.77 49.74
C THR A 6 -10.65 -29.99 49.72
N ILE A 7 -11.33 -30.29 48.59
CA ILE A 7 -11.78 -31.63 48.11
C ILE A 7 -11.95 -31.53 46.57
N SER A 8 -11.11 -32.17 45.73
CA SER A 8 -11.17 -33.52 45.12
C SER A 8 -12.21 -33.78 44.01
N THR A 9 -11.67 -34.03 42.81
CA THR A 9 -12.09 -34.86 41.65
C THR A 9 -13.57 -35.14 41.35
N SER A 10 -14.03 -34.82 40.13
CA SER A 10 -14.44 -35.81 39.10
C SER A 10 -14.92 -35.16 37.79
N ARG A 11 -14.62 -35.87 36.69
CA ARG A 11 -15.09 -35.74 35.28
C ARG A 11 -16.39 -34.95 35.06
N TRP A 12 -16.47 -34.20 33.95
CA TRP A 12 -17.33 -34.49 32.78
C TRP A 12 -17.02 -33.51 31.64
N VAL A 13 -16.83 -34.08 30.45
CA VAL A 13 -16.65 -33.43 29.14
C VAL A 13 -17.95 -32.74 28.74
N TRP A 14 -17.94 -31.46 28.34
CA TRP A 14 -18.92 -30.91 27.39
C TRP A 14 -18.27 -29.80 26.55
N TRP A 15 -18.11 -30.08 25.25
CA TRP A 15 -17.94 -29.09 24.20
C TRP A 15 -19.21 -28.24 24.12
N SER A 16 -19.11 -26.92 24.28
CA SER A 16 -20.18 -26.00 23.87
C SER A 16 -19.92 -25.53 22.44
N VAL A 17 -20.48 -26.26 21.49
CA VAL A 17 -20.73 -25.78 20.12
C VAL A 17 -21.83 -24.73 20.22
N CYS A 18 -21.46 -23.45 20.17
CA CYS A 18 -22.42 -22.38 19.98
C CYS A 18 -22.81 -22.35 18.49
N LYS A 19 -23.85 -23.10 18.13
CA LYS A 19 -24.48 -23.06 16.81
C LYS A 19 -24.96 -21.62 16.55
N SER A 20 -24.42 -20.98 15.50
CA SER A 20 -24.96 -19.75 14.97
C SER A 20 -26.42 -19.97 14.54
N LYS A 21 -27.29 -19.04 14.90
CA LYS A 21 -28.71 -19.08 14.51
C LYS A 21 -28.82 -18.92 13.00
N ARG A 22 -29.40 -19.93 12.34
CA ARG A 22 -29.87 -19.84 10.96
C ARG A 22 -30.82 -18.66 10.80
N ILE A 23 -30.55 -17.86 9.77
CA ILE A 23 -31.37 -16.73 9.32
C ILE A 23 -32.49 -17.32 8.47
N ASP A 24 -33.74 -17.15 8.88
CA ASP A 24 -34.87 -17.31 7.96
C ASP A 24 -35.08 -16.01 7.17
N GLY A 25 -35.41 -16.17 5.91
CA GLY A 25 -35.73 -15.10 4.98
C GLY A 25 -36.29 -15.76 3.73
N SER A 26 -37.61 -15.86 3.62
CA SER A 26 -38.28 -16.38 2.44
C SER A 26 -38.46 -15.29 1.39
N ILE A 27 -38.01 -15.56 0.17
CA ILE A 27 -38.57 -15.00 -1.06
C ILE A 27 -38.68 -16.17 -2.06
N ILE A 28 -39.80 -16.22 -2.78
CA ILE A 28 -40.07 -17.25 -3.79
C ILE A 28 -39.10 -17.03 -4.97
N GLY A 29 -38.19 -18.00 -5.17
CA GLY A 29 -37.25 -18.04 -6.30
C GLY A 29 -35.82 -17.59 -5.93
N GLY A 30 -35.09 -18.43 -5.19
CA GLY A 30 -33.69 -18.19 -4.76
C GLY A 30 -33.61 -17.77 -3.29
N ILE A 31 -32.68 -18.37 -2.54
CA ILE A 31 -32.42 -17.99 -1.14
C ILE A 31 -31.71 -16.62 -1.15
N MET A 32 -32.26 -15.64 -0.44
CA MET A 32 -31.62 -14.32 -0.26
C MET A 32 -30.29 -14.50 0.48
N GLN A 33 -29.19 -14.10 -0.17
CA GLN A 33 -27.86 -14.17 0.43
C GLN A 33 -27.46 -12.82 1.00
N PHE A 34 -26.62 -12.84 2.03
CA PHE A 34 -26.06 -11.64 2.64
C PHE A 34 -24.56 -11.75 2.75
N GLU A 35 -23.89 -10.62 2.59
CA GLU A 35 -22.48 -10.44 2.86
C GLU A 35 -22.28 -9.26 3.81
N LYS A 36 -21.34 -9.40 4.75
CA LYS A 36 -20.93 -8.40 5.70
C LYS A 36 -19.45 -8.12 5.52
N TYR A 37 -19.13 -6.88 5.19
CA TYR A 37 -17.76 -6.40 5.04
C TYR A 37 -17.44 -5.39 6.15
N THR A 38 -16.42 -5.64 6.96
CA THR A 38 -16.08 -4.83 8.13
C THR A 38 -14.62 -4.38 8.08
N ILE A 39 -14.39 -3.10 8.39
CA ILE A 39 -13.07 -2.49 8.53
C ILE A 39 -12.99 -1.87 9.94
N ASP A 40 -12.04 -2.33 10.76
CA ASP A 40 -11.68 -1.76 12.06
C ASP A 40 -10.27 -1.15 11.95
N GLU A 41 -10.17 0.17 12.05
CA GLU A 41 -8.91 0.92 12.01
C GLU A 41 -8.65 1.55 13.38
N ARG A 42 -7.48 1.25 13.96
CA ARG A 42 -6.99 1.85 15.19
C ARG A 42 -5.65 2.49 14.92
N GLN A 43 -5.52 3.76 15.27
CA GLN A 43 -4.28 4.50 15.10
C GLN A 43 -4.01 5.37 16.31
N THR A 44 -2.77 5.32 16.81
CA THR A 44 -2.24 6.34 17.72
C THR A 44 -1.19 7.14 16.97
N SER A 45 -1.21 8.46 17.09
CA SER A 45 -0.22 9.35 16.47
C SER A 45 0.33 10.38 17.46
N VAL A 46 1.63 10.63 17.39
CA VAL A 46 2.34 11.71 18.10
C VAL A 46 2.82 12.73 17.06
N SER A 47 2.38 13.98 17.17
CA SER A 47 2.80 15.06 16.26
C SER A 47 4.00 15.81 16.83
N ILE A 48 4.95 16.14 15.96
CA ILE A 48 6.15 16.92 16.27
C ILE A 48 6.03 18.27 15.56
N GLU A 49 6.22 19.36 16.30
CA GLU A 49 6.23 20.72 15.77
C GLU A 49 7.47 21.44 16.26
N ASN A 50 8.23 22.04 15.34
CA ASN A 50 9.44 22.80 15.67
C ASN A 50 10.43 22.04 16.57
N SER A 51 10.59 20.74 16.30
CA SER A 51 11.51 19.84 17.02
C SER A 51 11.07 19.49 18.45
N GLU A 52 9.79 19.65 18.76
CA GLU A 52 9.20 19.29 20.06
C GLU A 52 7.91 18.49 19.88
N THR A 53 7.62 17.60 20.84
CA THR A 53 6.36 16.84 20.85
C THR A 53 5.19 17.75 21.17
N ALA A 54 4.23 17.85 20.24
CA ALA A 54 3.11 18.77 20.34
C ALA A 54 1.82 18.11 20.85
N SER A 55 1.50 16.90 20.37
CA SER A 55 0.24 16.25 20.73
C SER A 55 0.25 14.73 20.53
N LEU A 56 -0.56 14.02 21.30
CA LEU A 56 -0.95 12.62 21.07
C LEU A 56 -2.43 12.54 20.70
N ARG A 57 -2.75 11.80 19.64
CA ARG A 57 -4.11 11.59 19.16
C ARG A 57 -4.38 10.10 18.96
N ARG A 58 -5.59 9.67 19.33
CA ARG A 58 -6.11 8.33 19.03
C ARG A 58 -7.26 8.43 18.03
N LYS A 59 -7.29 7.49 17.09
CA LYS A 59 -8.36 7.28 16.12
C LYS A 59 -8.78 5.83 16.22
N ASN A 60 -10.07 5.60 16.40
CA ASN A 60 -10.67 4.26 16.35
C ASN A 60 -11.94 4.36 15.51
N ILE A 61 -11.94 3.71 14.36
CA ILE A 61 -13.06 3.73 13.42
C ILE A 61 -13.42 2.31 13.04
N LYS A 62 -14.67 1.95 13.28
CA LYS A 62 -15.27 0.73 12.75
C LYS A 62 -16.33 1.09 11.71
N LYS A 63 -16.22 0.49 10.53
CA LYS A 63 -17.16 0.65 9.41
C LYS A 63 -17.66 -0.72 9.01
N THR A 64 -18.96 -0.86 8.80
CA THR A 64 -19.57 -2.13 8.38
C THR A 64 -20.52 -1.89 7.22
N GLY A 65 -20.30 -2.62 6.12
CA GLY A 65 -21.22 -2.75 5.01
C GLY A 65 -21.99 -4.06 5.07
N ILE A 66 -23.24 -4.00 4.64
CA ILE A 66 -24.12 -5.15 4.42
C ILE A 66 -24.58 -5.11 2.97
N ARG A 67 -24.37 -6.22 2.27
CA ARG A 67 -24.86 -6.44 0.90
C ARG A 67 -25.90 -7.56 0.93
N ALA A 68 -27.01 -7.37 0.24
CA ALA A 68 -28.07 -8.35 0.06
C ALA A 68 -28.14 -8.74 -1.42
N PHE A 69 -28.30 -10.03 -1.71
CA PHE A 69 -28.28 -10.57 -3.07
C PHE A 69 -29.51 -11.45 -3.32
N ASP A 70 -30.24 -11.16 -4.40
CA ASP A 70 -31.40 -11.94 -4.85
C ASP A 70 -31.07 -12.89 -6.02
N GLY A 71 -29.77 -13.09 -6.29
CA GLY A 71 -29.23 -13.86 -7.42
C GLY A 71 -29.10 -13.07 -8.73
N LYS A 72 -29.64 -11.85 -8.81
CA LYS A 72 -29.50 -10.99 -10.00
C LYS A 72 -29.07 -9.56 -9.67
N LYS A 73 -29.45 -9.08 -8.50
CA LYS A 73 -29.27 -7.72 -8.03
C LYS A 73 -28.58 -7.72 -6.68
N MET A 74 -27.89 -6.62 -6.42
CA MET A 74 -27.26 -6.34 -5.14
C MET A 74 -27.90 -5.09 -4.51
N GLY A 75 -28.28 -5.19 -3.25
CA GLY A 75 -28.68 -4.05 -2.44
C GLY A 75 -27.63 -3.79 -1.35
N ILE A 76 -27.27 -2.53 -1.12
CA ILE A 76 -26.14 -2.17 -0.25
C ILE A 76 -26.57 -1.17 0.81
N SER A 77 -26.08 -1.32 2.03
CA SER A 77 -26.16 -0.32 3.10
C SER A 77 -24.97 -0.48 4.05
N GLY A 78 -24.55 0.59 4.72
CA GLY A 78 -23.55 0.48 5.78
C GLY A 78 -23.83 1.37 6.98
N PHE A 79 -22.98 1.25 7.99
CA PHE A 79 -23.03 2.02 9.23
C PHE A 79 -21.64 2.15 9.86
N LEU A 80 -21.51 3.11 10.78
CA LEU A 80 -20.32 3.33 11.60
C LEU A 80 -20.58 2.83 13.04
N GLY A 81 -19.54 2.31 13.69
CA GLY A 81 -19.62 1.80 15.05
C GLY A 81 -20.09 0.35 15.13
N ASN A 82 -20.71 -0.03 16.26
CA ASN A 82 -21.09 -1.41 16.55
C ASN A 82 -22.59 -1.69 16.37
N ASP A 83 -23.43 -0.67 16.48
CA ASP A 83 -24.88 -0.84 16.64
C ASP A 83 -25.62 -0.31 15.40
N GLY A 84 -25.66 -1.12 14.34
CA GLY A 84 -26.37 -0.74 13.11
C GLY A 84 -26.74 -1.88 12.17
N GLU A 85 -26.33 -3.12 12.47
CA GLU A 85 -26.42 -4.24 11.54
C GLU A 85 -27.87 -4.55 11.13
N ALA A 86 -28.80 -4.65 12.09
CA ALA A 86 -30.20 -4.96 11.80
C ALA A 86 -30.85 -3.92 10.87
N ILE A 87 -30.56 -2.63 11.10
CA ILE A 87 -31.07 -1.52 10.28
C ILE A 87 -30.43 -1.55 8.89
N ALA A 88 -29.10 -1.75 8.82
CA ALA A 88 -28.37 -1.82 7.56
C ALA A 88 -28.83 -3.01 6.71
N LYS A 89 -29.07 -4.17 7.33
CA LYS A 89 -29.59 -5.35 6.63
C LYS A 89 -30.96 -5.11 6.01
N LYS A 90 -31.89 -4.50 6.76
CA LYS A 90 -33.21 -4.11 6.22
C LYS A 90 -33.07 -3.13 5.04
N LYS A 91 -32.24 -2.10 5.19
CA LYS A 91 -31.97 -1.11 4.13
C LYS A 91 -31.30 -1.73 2.90
N ALA A 92 -30.39 -2.69 3.08
CA ALA A 92 -29.76 -3.40 1.98
C ALA A 92 -30.81 -4.15 1.14
N VAL A 93 -31.74 -4.86 1.77
CA VAL A 93 -32.87 -5.51 1.07
C VAL A 93 -33.74 -4.48 0.37
N GLU A 94 -34.12 -3.38 1.03
CA GLU A 94 -34.90 -2.30 0.40
C GLU A 94 -34.18 -1.69 -0.81
N ASN A 95 -32.84 -1.64 -0.79
CA ASN A 95 -32.03 -1.08 -1.85
C ASN A 95 -31.86 -1.99 -3.07
N LEU A 96 -32.31 -3.25 -3.02
CA LEU A 96 -32.39 -4.12 -4.21
C LEU A 96 -33.23 -3.46 -5.33
N LYS A 97 -34.27 -2.68 -4.97
CA LYS A 97 -35.12 -1.94 -5.92
C LYS A 97 -34.36 -0.91 -6.76
N ARG A 98 -33.14 -0.52 -6.35
CA ARG A 98 -32.27 0.36 -7.16
C ARG A 98 -31.70 -0.33 -8.38
N GLY A 99 -31.81 -1.66 -8.46
CA GLY A 99 -31.54 -2.40 -9.69
C GLY A 99 -30.06 -2.54 -10.03
N VAL A 100 -29.15 -2.45 -9.06
CA VAL A 100 -27.71 -2.69 -9.26
C VAL A 100 -27.50 -4.15 -9.68
N ASP A 101 -27.05 -4.37 -10.91
CA ASP A 101 -26.79 -5.73 -11.43
C ASP A 101 -25.62 -6.41 -10.71
N TYR A 102 -25.86 -7.61 -10.21
CA TYR A 102 -24.86 -8.53 -9.68
C TYR A 102 -25.37 -9.97 -9.81
N ARG A 103 -24.83 -10.72 -10.76
CA ARG A 103 -25.27 -12.08 -11.12
C ARG A 103 -24.23 -13.15 -10.80
N PHE A 104 -23.17 -12.75 -10.10
CA PHE A 104 -22.05 -13.62 -9.79
C PHE A 104 -22.32 -14.38 -8.51
N GLU A 105 -21.89 -15.63 -8.47
CA GLU A 105 -21.89 -16.41 -7.24
C GLU A 105 -20.92 -15.80 -6.23
N LEU A 106 -21.34 -15.76 -4.96
CA LEU A 106 -20.48 -15.36 -3.86
C LEU A 106 -19.41 -16.42 -3.63
N GLU A 107 -18.24 -16.02 -3.15
CA GLU A 107 -17.25 -16.98 -2.65
C GLU A 107 -17.84 -17.75 -1.47
N GLN A 108 -17.53 -19.03 -1.36
CA GLN A 108 -18.21 -19.95 -0.44
C GLN A 108 -17.21 -20.92 0.20
N ASP A 109 -17.57 -21.47 1.36
CA ASP A 109 -16.84 -22.56 2.03
C ASP A 109 -15.35 -22.28 2.36
N ILE A 110 -14.93 -21.01 2.40
CA ILE A 110 -13.57 -20.62 2.80
C ILE A 110 -13.62 -19.94 4.17
N SER A 111 -12.93 -20.53 5.14
CA SER A 111 -12.64 -19.89 6.43
C SER A 111 -11.14 -19.70 6.60
N ARG A 112 -10.69 -18.45 6.64
CA ARG A 112 -9.27 -18.10 6.79
C ARG A 112 -9.11 -16.84 7.63
N ASN A 113 -8.29 -16.95 8.67
CA ASN A 113 -7.93 -15.82 9.52
C ASN A 113 -6.41 -15.67 9.55
N GLU A 114 -5.93 -14.48 9.24
CA GLU A 114 -4.52 -14.13 9.28
C GLU A 114 -4.27 -12.91 10.17
N ILE A 115 -3.23 -13.00 10.99
CA ILE A 115 -2.78 -11.93 11.86
C ILE A 115 -1.31 -11.68 11.56
N ASP A 116 -1.01 -10.49 11.05
CA ASP A 116 0.31 -10.06 10.63
C ASP A 116 0.75 -8.81 11.42
N ILE A 117 0.96 -9.03 12.72
CA ILE A 117 1.41 -8.03 13.67
C ILE A 117 2.74 -8.50 14.25
N LYS A 118 3.85 -7.89 13.82
CA LYS A 118 5.17 -8.18 14.39
C LYS A 118 5.26 -7.73 15.84
N ARG A 119 4.80 -6.50 16.12
CA ARG A 119 4.85 -5.91 17.46
C ARG A 119 3.72 -4.90 17.68
N LYS A 120 3.17 -4.87 18.89
CA LYS A 120 2.21 -3.83 19.32
C LYS A 120 2.97 -2.81 20.17
N ILE A 121 3.06 -1.59 19.66
CA ILE A 121 3.68 -0.45 20.35
C ILE A 121 2.60 0.26 21.17
N SER A 122 2.82 0.42 22.47
CA SER A 122 1.88 1.14 23.35
C SER A 122 1.98 2.66 23.14
N ASP A 123 0.99 3.40 23.61
CA ASP A 123 1.00 4.86 23.50
C ASP A 123 2.20 5.49 24.23
N ASP A 124 2.52 5.01 25.44
CA ASP A 124 3.68 5.49 26.22
C ASP A 124 5.01 5.16 25.53
N GLU A 125 5.08 4.01 24.87
CA GLU A 125 6.26 3.63 24.10
C GLU A 125 6.40 4.49 22.84
N LEU A 126 5.30 4.73 22.11
CA LEU A 126 5.30 5.60 20.94
C LEU A 126 5.74 7.02 21.29
N LEU A 127 5.28 7.56 22.42
CA LEU A 127 5.74 8.85 22.94
C LEU A 127 7.25 8.85 23.19
N LYS A 128 7.77 7.84 23.91
CA LYS A 128 9.22 7.72 24.16
C LYS A 128 10.02 7.59 22.87
N ILE A 129 9.54 6.84 21.89
CA ILE A 129 10.18 6.73 20.58
C ILE A 129 10.24 8.09 19.90
N ALA A 130 9.12 8.81 19.86
CA ALA A 130 9.02 10.13 19.25
C ALA A 130 9.94 11.15 19.94
N ASP A 131 9.91 11.22 21.27
CA ASP A 131 10.75 12.13 22.06
C ASP A 131 12.23 11.83 21.89
N ASN A 132 12.64 10.57 22.06
CA ASN A 132 14.05 10.19 21.96
C ASN A 132 14.61 10.38 20.56
N THR A 133 13.81 10.07 19.53
CA THR A 133 14.22 10.26 18.13
C THR A 133 14.33 11.75 17.79
N THR A 134 13.35 12.55 18.22
CA THR A 134 13.33 14.01 17.99
C THR A 134 14.47 14.70 18.73
N ASN A 135 14.71 14.35 19.99
CA ASN A 135 15.83 14.87 20.78
C ASN A 135 17.17 14.53 20.13
N TRP A 136 17.36 13.28 19.71
CA TRP A 136 18.59 12.86 19.02
C TRP A 136 18.84 13.67 17.74
N ILE A 137 17.86 13.71 16.83
CA ILE A 137 18.07 14.35 15.51
C ILE A 137 18.27 15.86 15.65
N SER A 138 17.60 16.49 16.61
CA SER A 138 17.69 17.93 16.85
C SER A 138 18.99 18.34 17.54
N CYS A 139 19.59 17.46 18.36
CA CYS A 139 20.90 17.68 18.94
C CYS A 139 22.04 17.44 17.93
N GLU A 140 21.95 16.39 17.11
CA GLU A 140 22.98 16.06 16.13
C GLU A 140 22.98 17.03 14.93
N PHE A 141 21.80 17.51 14.52
CA PHE A 141 21.60 18.38 13.36
C PHE A 141 20.94 19.69 13.77
N ASP A 142 21.59 20.43 14.67
CA ASP A 142 21.05 21.66 15.25
C ASP A 142 20.82 22.78 14.23
N ASP A 143 21.50 22.76 13.08
CA ASP A 143 21.25 23.67 11.95
C ASP A 143 19.90 23.46 11.25
N PHE A 144 19.17 22.41 11.59
CA PHE A 144 17.87 22.07 11.02
C PHE A 144 16.72 22.19 12.04
N ARG A 145 15.51 22.34 11.52
CA ARG A 145 14.25 22.26 12.24
C ARG A 145 13.43 21.11 11.67
N PHE A 146 12.84 20.33 12.56
CA PHE A 146 12.04 19.15 12.20
C PHE A 146 10.59 19.32 12.62
N SER A 147 9.66 19.00 11.75
CA SER A 147 8.24 18.88 12.05
C SER A 147 7.73 17.59 11.44
N GLY A 148 6.81 16.89 12.08
CA GLY A 148 6.52 15.53 11.66
C GLY A 148 5.46 14.83 12.46
N ARG A 149 5.37 13.51 12.24
CA ARG A 149 4.45 12.66 12.97
C ARG A 149 4.99 11.25 13.06
N PHE A 150 4.78 10.64 14.22
CA PHE A 150 4.97 9.22 14.49
C PHE A 150 3.60 8.60 14.66
N PHE A 151 3.35 7.43 14.09
CA PHE A 151 2.06 6.76 14.26
C PHE A 151 2.16 5.25 14.16
N THR A 152 1.32 4.57 14.92
CA THR A 152 1.11 3.14 14.87
C THR A 152 -0.30 2.90 14.34
N THR A 153 -0.45 1.97 13.41
CA THR A 153 -1.75 1.65 12.81
C THR A 153 -2.00 0.15 12.93
N MET A 154 -3.20 -0.21 13.36
CA MET A 154 -3.75 -1.55 13.28
C MET A 154 -5.00 -1.51 12.41
N ASN A 155 -5.01 -2.31 11.34
CA ASN A 155 -6.17 -2.48 10.48
C ASN A 155 -6.67 -3.91 10.55
N LYS A 156 -7.98 -4.10 10.68
CA LYS A 156 -8.62 -5.40 10.55
C LYS A 156 -9.71 -5.32 9.50
N THR A 157 -9.59 -6.17 8.49
CA THR A 157 -10.58 -6.32 7.42
C THR A 157 -11.22 -7.69 7.53
N MET A 158 -12.55 -7.75 7.49
CA MET A 158 -13.31 -8.99 7.59
C MET A 158 -14.38 -9.04 6.51
N LEU A 159 -14.58 -10.22 5.92
CA LEU A 159 -15.65 -10.51 4.97
C LEU A 159 -16.32 -11.82 5.35
N GLU A 160 -17.63 -11.78 5.58
CA GLU A 160 -18.42 -12.94 5.95
C GLU A 160 -19.69 -12.98 5.10
N ASN A 161 -20.16 -14.17 4.69
CA ASN A 161 -21.43 -14.27 3.98
C ASN A 161 -22.27 -15.48 4.41
N THR A 162 -23.48 -15.58 3.87
CA THR A 162 -24.42 -16.67 4.16
C THR A 162 -24.11 -17.99 3.47
N SER A 163 -23.02 -18.05 2.69
CA SER A 163 -22.51 -19.25 2.00
C SER A 163 -21.25 -19.79 2.69
N ASP A 164 -21.18 -19.63 4.02
CA ASP A 164 -20.10 -20.11 4.87
C ASP A 164 -18.69 -19.54 4.56
N LEU A 165 -18.62 -18.38 3.89
CA LEU A 165 -17.39 -17.58 3.79
C LEU A 165 -17.10 -16.85 5.11
N SER A 166 -15.87 -16.94 5.61
CA SER A 166 -15.38 -16.16 6.75
C SER A 166 -13.89 -15.85 6.60
N LEU A 167 -13.59 -14.65 6.11
CA LEU A 167 -12.23 -14.16 5.89
C LEU A 167 -11.92 -13.03 6.88
N SER A 168 -10.74 -13.07 7.47
CA SER A 168 -10.26 -12.03 8.39
C SER A 168 -8.76 -11.81 8.21
N HIS A 169 -8.36 -10.56 8.01
CA HIS A 169 -6.96 -10.15 7.97
C HIS A 169 -6.73 -8.99 8.94
N GLU A 170 -5.83 -9.18 9.90
CA GLU A 170 -5.44 -8.16 10.88
C GLU A 170 -3.96 -7.83 10.70
N ILE A 171 -3.63 -6.54 10.61
CA ILE A 171 -2.29 -6.07 10.33
C ILE A 171 -1.90 -4.90 11.21
N GLY A 172 -0.62 -4.84 11.59
CA GLY A 172 -0.05 -3.76 12.39
C GLY A 172 1.28 -3.25 11.84
N TYR A 173 1.43 -1.93 11.80
CA TYR A 173 2.67 -1.27 11.37
C TYR A 173 2.90 0.06 12.09
N PHE A 174 4.15 0.49 12.08
CA PHE A 174 4.63 1.79 12.53
C PHE A 174 5.01 2.62 11.31
N SER A 175 4.74 3.91 11.35
CA SER A 175 5.26 4.86 10.38
C SER A 175 5.64 6.16 11.04
N MET A 176 6.62 6.85 10.47
CA MET A 176 6.98 8.20 10.85
C MET A 176 7.43 8.99 9.63
N TYR A 177 7.30 10.31 9.73
CA TYR A 177 7.97 11.23 8.82
C TYR A 177 8.36 12.51 9.55
N TYR A 178 9.41 13.15 9.03
CA TYR A 178 9.74 14.55 9.28
C TYR A 178 9.77 15.30 7.95
N THR A 179 9.23 16.51 7.93
CA THR A 179 9.81 17.59 7.13
C THR A 179 11.01 18.15 7.87
N PHE A 180 12.10 18.41 7.15
CA PHE A 180 13.23 19.15 7.69
C PHE A 180 13.40 20.48 6.95
N LYS A 181 13.87 21.49 7.68
CA LYS A 181 14.19 22.82 7.15
C LYS A 181 15.51 23.30 7.74
N LYS A 182 16.47 23.69 6.92
CA LYS A 182 17.68 24.36 7.37
C LYS A 182 17.33 25.75 7.89
N LYS A 183 17.86 26.14 9.04
CA LYS A 183 17.56 27.44 9.69
C LYS A 183 17.87 28.64 8.78
N SER A 184 18.85 28.51 7.89
CA SER A 184 19.20 29.54 6.90
C SER A 184 18.32 29.54 5.64
N SER A 185 17.47 28.54 5.44
CA SER A 185 16.57 28.43 4.29
C SER A 185 15.33 29.31 4.44
N THR A 186 14.94 29.96 3.35
CA THR A 186 13.67 30.71 3.27
C THR A 186 12.48 29.82 2.90
N SER A 187 12.72 28.57 2.51
CA SER A 187 11.68 27.59 2.16
C SER A 187 10.78 27.25 3.35
N ILE A 188 9.58 26.73 3.06
CA ILE A 188 8.68 26.18 4.10
C ILE A 188 9.30 24.91 4.71
N PHE A 189 9.91 24.09 3.86
CA PHE A 189 10.75 22.94 4.22
C PHE A 189 11.75 22.70 3.08
N ASP A 190 12.81 21.95 3.36
CA ASP A 190 13.88 21.64 2.42
C ASP A 190 13.91 20.17 1.99
N GLY A 191 13.24 19.28 2.75
CA GLY A 191 13.10 17.87 2.38
C GLY A 191 12.35 17.06 3.41
N PHE A 192 12.38 15.74 3.23
CA PHE A 192 11.69 14.77 4.08
C PHE A 192 12.62 13.67 4.57
N LEU A 193 12.31 13.12 5.74
CA LEU A 193 12.79 11.83 6.21
C LEU A 193 11.55 11.00 6.52
N SER A 194 11.48 9.75 6.06
CA SER A 194 10.36 8.85 6.38
C SER A 194 10.86 7.45 6.73
N TYR A 195 10.03 6.73 7.46
CA TYR A 195 10.19 5.31 7.71
C TYR A 195 8.82 4.67 7.93
N SER A 196 8.54 3.55 7.28
CA SER A 196 7.36 2.71 7.56
C SER A 196 7.80 1.27 7.76
N GLY A 197 7.45 0.64 8.86
CA GLY A 197 7.96 -0.69 9.21
C GLY A 197 6.97 -1.50 10.02
N ARG A 198 7.11 -2.82 10.03
CA ARG A 198 6.41 -3.68 11.00
C ARG A 198 6.85 -3.44 12.44
N ASP A 199 8.02 -2.83 12.59
CA ASP A 199 8.57 -2.27 13.83
C ASP A 199 9.47 -1.09 13.46
N PHE A 200 9.87 -0.30 14.45
CA PHE A 200 10.77 0.84 14.24
C PHE A 200 12.24 0.45 14.46
N GLU A 201 12.98 0.29 13.37
CA GLU A 201 14.41 0.01 13.38
C GLU A 201 15.20 1.33 13.55
N ILE A 202 15.22 1.85 14.78
CA ILE A 202 15.75 3.20 15.09
C ILE A 202 17.19 3.42 14.60
N GLU A 203 18.08 2.42 14.73
CA GLU A 203 19.48 2.58 14.31
C GLU A 203 19.63 2.62 12.78
N ALA A 204 18.73 1.98 12.03
CA ALA A 204 18.68 2.11 10.58
C ALA A 204 18.17 3.51 10.18
N PHE A 205 17.13 4.00 10.85
CA PHE A 205 16.63 5.36 10.64
C PHE A 205 17.69 6.43 10.96
N LYS A 206 18.42 6.28 12.08
CA LYS A 206 19.49 7.21 12.47
C LYS A 206 20.59 7.25 11.42
N ARG A 207 21.09 6.09 11.00
CA ARG A 207 22.15 6.01 9.96
C ARG A 207 21.73 6.71 8.68
N TYR A 208 20.57 6.35 8.12
CA TYR A 208 20.05 6.98 6.91
C TYR A 208 19.89 8.49 7.06
N SER A 209 19.27 8.95 8.15
CA SER A 209 19.04 10.37 8.39
C SER A 209 20.36 11.13 8.53
N SER A 210 21.35 10.54 9.20
CA SER A 210 22.68 11.13 9.32
C SER A 210 23.39 11.23 7.98
N ASP A 211 23.37 10.17 7.18
CA ASP A 211 24.02 10.16 5.86
C ASP A 211 23.38 11.21 4.93
N LEU A 212 22.05 11.25 4.89
CA LEU A 212 21.30 12.21 4.06
C LEU A 212 21.52 13.66 4.50
N LEU A 213 21.39 13.97 5.80
CA LEU A 213 21.55 15.34 6.30
C LEU A 213 23.00 15.83 6.20
N LYS A 214 24.01 14.96 6.39
CA LYS A 214 25.41 15.31 6.14
C LYS A 214 25.67 15.58 4.66
N ALA A 215 25.10 14.76 3.77
CA ALA A 215 25.21 14.95 2.32
C ALA A 215 24.46 16.21 1.84
N TYR A 216 23.45 16.69 2.58
CA TYR A 216 22.65 17.87 2.19
C TYR A 216 23.50 19.13 2.02
N ASP A 217 24.54 19.27 2.84
CA ASP A 217 25.45 20.42 2.79
C ASP A 217 26.61 20.23 1.82
N ASN A 218 26.88 19.00 1.40
CA ASN A 218 27.86 18.72 0.36
C ASN A 218 27.20 18.86 -1.03
N LYS A 219 27.49 19.94 -1.75
CA LYS A 219 26.89 20.18 -3.08
C LYS A 219 27.73 19.58 -4.20
N ALA A 220 27.09 18.86 -5.10
CA ALA A 220 27.68 18.37 -6.35
C ALA A 220 27.14 19.14 -7.56
N LYS A 221 27.84 19.04 -8.69
CA LYS A 221 27.36 19.57 -9.98
C LYS A 221 26.28 18.66 -10.57
N SER A 222 25.36 19.24 -11.33
CA SER A 222 24.38 18.46 -12.10
C SER A 222 25.11 17.47 -13.03
N PRO A 223 24.73 16.19 -13.05
CA PRO A 223 25.09 15.33 -14.15
C PRO A 223 24.39 15.80 -15.43
N SER A 224 24.99 15.50 -16.59
CA SER A 224 24.51 15.92 -17.91
C SER A 224 24.33 14.74 -18.87
N SER A 225 23.97 13.57 -18.34
CA SER A 225 23.90 12.32 -19.10
C SER A 225 22.76 11.41 -18.64
N ARG A 226 22.50 10.34 -19.39
CA ARG A 226 21.62 9.25 -18.95
C ARG A 226 22.33 8.46 -17.84
N MET A 227 21.72 8.32 -16.67
CA MET A 227 22.31 7.63 -15.51
C MET A 227 21.28 6.75 -14.79
N PRO A 228 21.72 5.77 -13.98
CA PRO A 228 20.84 5.06 -13.05
C PRO A 228 20.22 6.03 -12.05
N VAL A 229 18.91 5.92 -11.87
CA VAL A 229 18.15 6.68 -10.87
C VAL A 229 17.32 5.72 -10.03
N ILE A 230 17.37 5.91 -8.72
CA ILE A 230 16.62 5.19 -7.70
C ILE A 230 15.61 6.14 -7.07
N PHE A 231 14.34 5.74 -7.02
CA PHE A 231 13.27 6.48 -6.35
C PHE A 231 12.21 5.53 -5.78
N ALA A 232 11.29 6.06 -4.98
CA ALA A 232 10.20 5.28 -4.41
C ALA A 232 9.36 4.63 -5.53
N GLU A 233 9.10 3.33 -5.45
CA GLU A 233 8.36 2.57 -6.47
C GLU A 233 7.00 3.21 -6.82
N GLU A 234 6.29 3.71 -5.80
CA GLU A 234 4.99 4.36 -5.95
C GLU A 234 5.02 5.57 -6.89
N ALA A 235 6.18 6.22 -7.06
CA ALA A 235 6.33 7.41 -7.90
C ALA A 235 6.15 7.14 -9.40
N VAL A 236 6.19 5.88 -9.85
CA VAL A 236 6.06 5.52 -11.28
C VAL A 236 4.89 4.59 -11.61
N LEU A 237 4.27 3.97 -10.61
CA LEU A 237 3.19 3.00 -10.82
C LEU A 237 1.90 3.60 -11.37
N GLY A 238 1.59 4.86 -11.04
CA GLY A 238 0.29 5.47 -11.31
C GLY A 238 -0.14 5.39 -12.79
N LYS A 239 0.75 5.71 -13.72
CA LYS A 239 0.45 5.61 -15.16
C LYS A 239 0.31 4.16 -15.62
N LEU A 240 1.21 3.26 -15.19
CA LEU A 240 1.11 1.85 -15.55
C LEU A 240 -0.22 1.25 -15.10
N PHE A 241 -0.66 1.57 -13.88
CA PHE A 241 -1.98 1.19 -13.38
C PHE A 241 -3.10 1.77 -14.23
N ASN A 242 -3.03 3.05 -14.62
CA ASN A 242 -4.02 3.59 -15.54
C ASN A 242 -4.04 2.83 -16.88
N GLU A 243 -2.89 2.52 -17.47
CA GLU A 243 -2.83 1.80 -18.74
C GLU A 243 -3.29 0.33 -18.64
N LEU A 244 -3.22 -0.28 -17.46
CA LEU A 244 -3.77 -1.60 -17.17
C LEU A 244 -5.28 -1.57 -16.86
N ASN A 245 -5.93 -0.41 -16.93
CA ASN A 245 -7.36 -0.32 -16.69
C ASN A 245 -8.14 -1.11 -17.77
N PRO A 246 -8.96 -2.09 -17.38
CA PRO A 246 -9.64 -2.98 -18.32
C PRO A 246 -10.58 -2.21 -19.27
N HIS A 247 -11.17 -1.11 -18.83
CA HIS A 247 -12.03 -0.29 -19.68
C HIS A 247 -11.23 0.45 -20.76
N LEU A 248 -10.04 0.94 -20.43
CA LEU A 248 -9.18 1.66 -21.38
C LEU A 248 -8.54 0.70 -22.40
N ILE A 249 -8.18 -0.51 -21.95
CA ILE A 249 -7.68 -1.55 -22.86
C ILE A 249 -8.74 -1.89 -23.92
N GLU A 250 -9.96 -2.17 -23.48
CA GLU A 250 -11.07 -2.55 -24.38
C GLU A 250 -11.54 -1.41 -25.27
N SER A 251 -11.54 -0.17 -24.80
CA SER A 251 -11.92 0.98 -25.64
C SER A 251 -10.85 1.36 -26.66
N GLY A 252 -9.65 0.77 -26.60
CA GLY A 252 -8.51 1.16 -27.44
C GLY A 252 -7.79 2.43 -26.96
N SER A 253 -8.17 2.98 -25.81
CA SER A 253 -7.63 4.24 -25.28
C SER A 253 -6.37 4.06 -24.44
N SER A 254 -6.05 2.82 -24.05
CA SER A 254 -4.81 2.47 -23.36
C SER A 254 -3.65 2.31 -24.34
N LEU A 255 -2.46 2.72 -23.92
CA LEU A 255 -1.20 2.41 -24.57
C LEU A 255 -0.93 0.90 -24.63
N LEU A 256 -1.61 0.09 -23.81
CA LEU A 256 -1.52 -1.37 -23.75
C LEU A 256 -2.60 -2.10 -24.57
N SER A 257 -3.51 -1.37 -25.22
CA SER A 257 -4.52 -1.97 -26.10
C SER A 257 -3.86 -2.82 -27.20
N GLY A 258 -4.37 -4.05 -27.36
CA GLY A 258 -3.84 -5.04 -28.30
C GLY A 258 -2.44 -5.59 -27.94
N LYS A 259 -1.98 -5.43 -26.69
CA LYS A 259 -0.67 -5.92 -26.20
C LYS A 259 -0.75 -7.04 -25.16
N ILE A 260 -1.95 -7.56 -24.86
CA ILE A 260 -2.12 -8.80 -24.10
C ILE A 260 -1.38 -9.94 -24.82
N ASP A 261 -0.71 -10.79 -24.04
CA ASP A 261 0.16 -11.88 -24.48
C ASP A 261 1.39 -11.46 -25.29
N LYS A 262 1.77 -10.16 -25.27
CA LYS A 262 2.98 -9.66 -25.92
C LYS A 262 4.03 -9.26 -24.89
N LYS A 263 5.30 -9.63 -25.15
CA LYS A 263 6.46 -9.12 -24.43
C LYS A 263 6.74 -7.69 -24.88
N ILE A 264 6.49 -6.73 -24.00
CA ILE A 264 6.68 -5.30 -24.29
C ILE A 264 7.55 -4.60 -23.24
N PHE A 265 7.84 -5.29 -22.14
CA PHE A 265 8.68 -4.84 -21.05
C PHE A 265 9.88 -5.78 -20.90
N SER A 266 10.79 -5.42 -19.98
CA SER A 266 11.94 -6.24 -19.62
C SER A 266 11.51 -7.61 -19.13
N GLU A 267 12.29 -8.64 -19.41
CA GLU A 267 12.06 -9.97 -18.83
C GLU A 267 12.25 -10.03 -17.32
N LYS A 268 12.90 -9.02 -16.75
CA LYS A 268 13.04 -8.87 -15.29
C LYS A 268 11.81 -8.21 -14.66
N PHE A 269 10.90 -7.66 -15.47
CA PHE A 269 9.78 -6.89 -14.99
C PHE A 269 8.53 -7.77 -14.83
N ASN A 270 8.14 -7.94 -13.56
CA ASN A 270 6.93 -8.64 -13.16
C ASN A 270 6.02 -7.70 -12.36
N LEU A 271 4.72 -7.77 -12.63
CA LEU A 271 3.68 -7.09 -11.87
C LEU A 271 2.68 -8.14 -11.39
N ILE A 272 2.43 -8.18 -10.10
CA ILE A 272 1.57 -9.18 -9.47
C ILE A 272 0.45 -8.51 -8.68
N ASN A 273 -0.68 -9.20 -8.60
CA ASN A 273 -1.70 -8.98 -7.59
C ASN A 273 -1.58 -10.04 -6.49
N GLY A 274 -1.97 -9.70 -5.26
CA GLY A 274 -1.96 -10.61 -4.12
C GLY A 274 -0.88 -10.24 -3.11
N ARG A 275 -0.68 -11.11 -2.12
CA ARG A 275 0.07 -10.76 -0.91
C ARG A 275 1.23 -11.71 -0.65
N ILE A 276 2.39 -11.14 -0.33
CA ILE A 276 3.49 -11.78 0.38
C ILE A 276 3.36 -11.40 1.86
N ALA A 277 3.14 -12.41 2.70
CA ALA A 277 3.01 -12.23 4.14
C ALA A 277 4.26 -11.59 4.76
N GLY A 278 4.06 -10.68 5.72
CA GLY A 278 5.14 -9.93 6.36
C GLY A 278 5.70 -8.75 5.52
N VAL A 279 5.38 -8.70 4.22
CA VAL A 279 5.75 -7.59 3.33
C VAL A 279 4.55 -6.65 3.15
N ASP A 280 3.47 -7.11 2.53
CA ASP A 280 2.38 -6.22 2.10
C ASP A 280 1.39 -5.87 3.20
N LEU A 281 0.78 -4.68 3.05
CA LEU A 281 -0.16 -4.16 4.03
C LEU A 281 -1.64 -4.49 3.72
N GLU A 282 -1.91 -4.98 2.51
CA GLU A 282 -3.23 -5.29 2.00
C GLU A 282 -3.78 -6.63 2.54
N PRO A 283 -5.11 -6.84 2.58
CA PRO A 283 -5.70 -8.15 2.81
C PRO A 283 -5.31 -9.18 1.75
N PHE A 284 -5.27 -10.46 2.13
CA PHE A 284 -5.01 -11.59 1.20
C PHE A 284 -6.19 -11.91 0.27
N PHE A 285 -7.28 -11.15 0.38
CA PHE A 285 -8.53 -11.32 -0.37
C PHE A 285 -9.04 -9.96 -0.84
N ASP A 286 -9.74 -9.97 -1.97
CA ASP A 286 -10.33 -8.75 -2.53
C ASP A 286 -11.72 -8.46 -1.94
N SER A 287 -12.36 -7.38 -2.38
CA SER A 287 -13.66 -6.99 -1.82
C SER A 287 -14.83 -7.93 -2.18
N GLU A 288 -14.67 -8.81 -3.16
CA GLU A 288 -15.60 -9.89 -3.53
C GLU A 288 -15.28 -11.22 -2.81
N GLY A 289 -14.25 -11.22 -1.96
CA GLY A 289 -13.79 -12.38 -1.21
C GLY A 289 -12.86 -13.31 -1.98
N VAL A 290 -12.44 -12.92 -3.19
CA VAL A 290 -11.59 -13.76 -4.04
C VAL A 290 -10.19 -13.83 -3.42
N VAL A 291 -9.71 -15.06 -3.22
CA VAL A 291 -8.36 -15.37 -2.75
C VAL A 291 -7.58 -15.99 -3.92
N PRO A 292 -6.43 -15.43 -4.33
CA PRO A 292 -5.60 -16.08 -5.35
C PRO A 292 -5.11 -17.46 -4.88
N ASP A 293 -5.27 -18.50 -5.71
CA ASP A 293 -4.98 -19.91 -5.35
C ASP A 293 -3.54 -20.12 -4.84
N ASN A 294 -2.57 -19.47 -5.48
CA ASN A 294 -1.16 -19.53 -5.10
C ASN A 294 -0.71 -18.33 -4.25
N GLY A 295 -1.66 -17.57 -3.70
CA GLY A 295 -1.42 -16.33 -2.94
C GLY A 295 -1.13 -15.10 -3.81
N ILE A 296 -0.80 -15.29 -5.09
CA ILE A 296 -0.58 -14.23 -6.07
C ILE A 296 -1.22 -14.55 -7.44
N PHE A 297 -1.46 -13.51 -8.23
CA PHE A 297 -1.83 -13.57 -9.64
C PHE A 297 -0.87 -12.69 -10.46
N GLU A 298 -0.37 -13.22 -11.57
CA GLU A 298 0.57 -12.50 -12.45
C GLU A 298 -0.21 -11.63 -13.44
N ILE A 299 -0.04 -10.31 -13.34
CA ILE A 299 -0.60 -9.32 -14.27
C ILE A 299 0.36 -9.09 -15.44
N ILE A 300 1.65 -9.00 -15.13
CA ILE A 300 2.75 -9.00 -16.08
C ILE A 300 3.77 -10.01 -15.59
N LYS A 301 4.21 -10.92 -16.48
CA LYS A 301 5.22 -11.94 -16.17
C LYS A 301 6.28 -11.97 -17.26
N ASP A 302 7.55 -11.90 -16.88
CA ASP A 302 8.70 -11.88 -17.79
C ASP A 302 8.56 -10.83 -18.90
N GLY A 303 8.00 -9.67 -18.54
CA GLY A 303 7.70 -8.56 -19.44
C GLY A 303 6.51 -8.76 -20.38
N VAL A 304 5.77 -9.87 -20.25
CA VAL A 304 4.55 -10.20 -21.01
C VAL A 304 3.32 -9.78 -20.24
N ILE A 305 2.42 -9.01 -20.86
CA ILE A 305 1.13 -8.67 -20.23
C ILE A 305 0.20 -9.87 -20.27
N ILE A 306 -0.21 -10.37 -19.10
CA ILE A 306 -1.08 -11.54 -18.96
C ILE A 306 -2.56 -11.14 -18.95
N SER A 307 -2.91 -10.05 -18.26
CA SER A 307 -4.29 -9.55 -18.13
C SER A 307 -4.29 -8.13 -17.57
N PRO A 308 -5.29 -7.27 -17.86
CA PRO A 308 -5.60 -6.14 -16.98
C PRO A 308 -6.06 -6.61 -15.59
N TYR A 309 -6.15 -5.68 -14.63
CA TYR A 309 -6.76 -5.96 -13.33
C TYR A 309 -8.29 -5.98 -13.43
N THR A 310 -8.93 -7.02 -12.91
CA THR A 310 -10.37 -7.24 -13.04
C THR A 310 -11.03 -7.71 -11.75
N ASP A 311 -12.32 -7.36 -11.63
CA ASP A 311 -13.28 -8.01 -10.73
C ASP A 311 -14.08 -9.09 -11.51
N LYS A 312 -15.00 -9.81 -10.85
CA LYS A 312 -15.82 -10.84 -11.52
C LYS A 312 -16.62 -10.28 -12.70
N LYS A 313 -17.16 -9.07 -12.53
CA LYS A 313 -18.00 -8.40 -13.53
C LYS A 313 -17.25 -8.04 -14.79
N ILE A 314 -16.07 -7.44 -14.64
CA ILE A 314 -15.26 -6.94 -15.74
C ILE A 314 -14.53 -8.08 -16.43
N SER A 315 -14.12 -9.11 -15.69
CA SER A 315 -13.62 -10.36 -16.28
C SER A 315 -14.66 -10.99 -17.21
N GLU A 316 -15.91 -11.17 -16.78
CA GLU A 316 -16.96 -11.74 -17.64
C GLU A 316 -17.30 -10.82 -18.82
N LYS A 317 -17.46 -9.51 -18.57
CA LYS A 317 -17.89 -8.55 -19.59
C LYS A 317 -16.95 -8.49 -20.78
N TYR A 318 -15.64 -8.56 -20.54
CA TYR A 318 -14.61 -8.38 -21.57
C TYR A 318 -13.84 -9.65 -21.90
N GLY A 319 -14.12 -10.77 -21.21
CA GLY A 319 -13.43 -12.04 -21.44
C GLY A 319 -11.98 -12.07 -20.91
N PHE A 320 -11.62 -11.17 -19.99
CA PHE A 320 -10.31 -11.17 -19.34
C PHE A 320 -10.25 -12.21 -18.21
N LYS A 321 -9.03 -12.54 -17.77
CA LYS A 321 -8.84 -13.39 -16.59
C LYS A 321 -9.39 -12.71 -15.34
N LYS A 322 -9.86 -13.50 -14.37
CA LYS A 322 -10.21 -13.03 -13.02
C LYS A 322 -8.92 -12.85 -12.23
N THR A 323 -8.60 -11.61 -11.82
CA THR A 323 -7.29 -11.32 -11.21
C THR A 323 -7.35 -11.04 -9.71
N ALA A 324 -8.51 -11.16 -9.07
CA ALA A 324 -8.76 -10.83 -7.65
C ALA A 324 -8.47 -9.35 -7.33
N ASN A 325 -8.89 -8.44 -8.21
CA ASN A 325 -8.66 -7.00 -8.08
C ASN A 325 -9.96 -6.22 -7.86
N ALA A 326 -10.97 -6.81 -7.19
CA ALA A 326 -12.16 -6.07 -6.81
C ALA A 326 -11.89 -5.20 -5.57
N SER A 327 -12.21 -3.91 -5.64
CA SER A 327 -12.25 -3.02 -4.48
C SER A 327 -13.62 -2.36 -4.33
N SER A 328 -13.90 -1.93 -3.11
CA SER A 328 -15.14 -1.25 -2.74
C SER A 328 -14.94 -0.41 -1.49
N ALA A 329 -15.64 0.71 -1.39
CA ALA A 329 -15.92 1.31 -0.08
C ALA A 329 -16.68 0.31 0.80
N TYR A 330 -16.65 0.50 2.13
CA TYR A 330 -17.33 -0.42 3.05
C TYR A 330 -18.83 -0.57 2.71
N ASP A 331 -19.50 0.51 2.30
CA ASP A 331 -20.89 0.56 1.84
C ASP A 331 -21.02 0.76 0.32
N GLY A 332 -19.97 0.41 -0.42
CA GLY A 332 -19.86 0.60 -1.87
C GLY A 332 -20.10 -0.66 -2.67
N MET A 333 -20.28 -0.44 -3.98
CA MET A 333 -20.26 -1.49 -4.99
C MET A 333 -18.83 -1.97 -5.24
N HIS A 334 -18.70 -3.22 -5.69
CA HIS A 334 -17.46 -3.73 -6.24
C HIS A 334 -17.12 -3.04 -7.56
N SER A 335 -15.83 -2.81 -7.77
CA SER A 335 -15.26 -2.28 -9.01
C SER A 335 -13.82 -2.78 -9.16
N PRO A 336 -13.30 -2.93 -10.40
CA PRO A 336 -11.90 -3.26 -10.59
C PRO A 336 -11.02 -2.13 -10.06
N SER A 337 -9.94 -2.48 -9.38
CA SER A 337 -9.00 -1.54 -8.78
C SER A 337 -7.58 -2.07 -8.87
N PRO A 338 -6.58 -1.20 -9.10
CA PRO A 338 -5.17 -1.59 -9.01
C PRO A 338 -4.71 -1.79 -7.56
N GLN A 339 -5.59 -1.67 -6.56
CA GLN A 339 -5.25 -1.96 -5.16
C GLN A 339 -4.72 -3.39 -5.03
N GLY A 340 -3.58 -3.55 -4.35
CA GLY A 340 -2.88 -4.82 -4.20
C GLY A 340 -1.95 -5.17 -5.38
N LEU A 341 -1.95 -4.38 -6.47
CA LEU A 341 -0.94 -4.50 -7.51
C LEU A 341 0.39 -3.94 -7.02
N ARG A 342 1.45 -4.65 -7.38
CA ARG A 342 2.81 -4.25 -7.03
C ARG A 342 3.83 -4.89 -7.97
N MET A 343 5.00 -4.27 -8.12
CA MET A 343 6.09 -4.93 -8.84
C MET A 343 6.66 -6.08 -8.01
N GLU A 344 7.11 -7.15 -8.63
CA GLU A 344 7.87 -8.16 -7.91
C GLU A 344 9.30 -7.69 -7.67
N THR A 345 9.87 -8.01 -6.51
CA THR A 345 11.28 -7.73 -6.22
C THR A 345 12.15 -8.55 -7.16
N THR A 346 13.16 -7.92 -7.77
CA THR A 346 14.13 -8.62 -8.65
C THR A 346 15.19 -9.43 -7.88
N GLY A 347 15.00 -9.64 -6.57
CA GLY A 347 15.85 -10.46 -5.68
C GLY A 347 17.17 -9.82 -5.23
N ASN A 348 17.67 -8.79 -5.91
CA ASN A 348 18.97 -8.17 -5.65
C ASN A 348 18.84 -6.79 -5.00
N ASP A 349 19.83 -6.37 -4.20
CA ASP A 349 20.00 -4.95 -3.82
C ASP A 349 20.22 -4.14 -5.10
N LEU A 350 19.48 -3.03 -5.31
CA LEU A 350 19.67 -2.21 -6.50
C LEU A 350 21.10 -1.71 -6.62
N ILE A 351 21.79 -1.47 -5.51
CA ILE A 351 23.20 -1.05 -5.46
C ILE A 351 24.10 -2.15 -6.07
N ASP A 352 23.80 -3.42 -5.78
CA ASP A 352 24.51 -4.55 -6.37
C ASP A 352 24.19 -4.67 -7.87
N VAL A 353 22.93 -4.45 -8.28
CA VAL A 353 22.52 -4.55 -9.70
C VAL A 353 23.18 -3.49 -10.57
N ILE A 354 23.34 -2.27 -10.04
CA ILE A 354 24.07 -1.20 -10.74
C ILE A 354 25.59 -1.37 -10.63
N ASN A 355 26.10 -2.44 -10.02
CA ASN A 355 27.53 -2.75 -9.87
C ASN A 355 28.35 -1.59 -9.30
N ASP A 356 27.87 -0.96 -8.22
CA ASP A 356 28.50 0.22 -7.60
C ASP A 356 28.66 1.44 -8.54
N GLU A 357 27.98 1.44 -9.70
CA GLU A 357 27.93 2.62 -10.55
C GLU A 357 27.33 3.80 -9.80
N LYS A 358 27.83 4.98 -10.14
CA LYS A 358 27.32 6.25 -9.63
C LYS A 358 25.86 6.44 -10.05
N CYS A 359 24.98 6.64 -9.08
CA CYS A 359 23.54 6.81 -9.34
C CYS A 359 22.95 8.02 -8.60
N ILE A 360 21.69 8.31 -8.90
CA ILE A 360 20.91 9.36 -8.25
C ILE A 360 19.86 8.72 -7.35
N LEU A 361 19.84 9.09 -6.08
CA LEU A 361 18.74 8.83 -5.16
C LEU A 361 17.80 10.04 -5.14
N VAL A 362 16.57 9.87 -5.61
CA VAL A 362 15.53 10.91 -5.54
C VAL A 362 14.81 10.82 -4.21
N VAL A 363 14.76 11.93 -3.49
CA VAL A 363 14.03 12.06 -2.21
C VAL A 363 12.74 12.86 -2.40
N MET A 364 12.75 13.82 -3.33
CA MET A 364 11.57 14.63 -3.64
C MET A 364 11.50 14.92 -5.14
N ALA A 365 10.41 14.46 -5.75
CA ALA A 365 10.00 14.80 -7.11
C ALA A 365 8.51 15.10 -7.11
N SER A 366 8.11 16.21 -7.75
CA SER A 366 6.72 16.66 -7.76
C SER A 366 6.47 17.59 -8.93
N GLY A 367 5.23 17.58 -9.45
CA GLY A 367 4.82 18.37 -10.61
C GLY A 367 5.09 17.71 -11.96
N GLY A 368 5.56 16.46 -11.95
CA GLY A 368 5.73 15.63 -13.14
C GLY A 368 4.53 14.75 -13.45
N ASP A 369 4.40 14.35 -14.71
CA ASP A 369 3.39 13.38 -15.16
C ASP A 369 3.82 12.72 -16.49
N TYR A 370 2.99 11.81 -16.98
CA TYR A 370 3.10 11.19 -18.27
C TYR A 370 2.23 11.90 -19.31
N THR A 371 2.74 12.05 -20.52
CA THR A 371 1.93 12.45 -21.68
C THR A 371 0.99 11.30 -22.11
N SER A 372 0.08 11.59 -23.04
CA SER A 372 -0.76 10.57 -23.67
C SER A 372 0.05 9.54 -24.49
N SER A 373 1.22 9.93 -25.01
CA SER A 373 2.19 9.04 -25.69
C SER A 373 3.04 8.21 -24.71
N GLY A 374 2.91 8.46 -23.40
CA GLY A 374 3.65 7.74 -22.36
C GLY A 374 5.02 8.34 -22.05
N ASP A 375 5.31 9.56 -22.51
CA ASP A 375 6.55 10.26 -22.16
C ASP A 375 6.46 10.78 -20.74
N TYR A 376 7.40 10.36 -19.90
CA TYR A 376 7.48 10.75 -18.49
C TYR A 376 8.44 11.91 -18.32
N ASN A 377 8.01 12.94 -17.60
CA ASN A 377 8.88 14.05 -17.20
C ASN A 377 8.55 14.46 -15.77
N THR A 378 9.55 14.60 -14.92
CA THR A 378 9.34 15.07 -13.54
C THR A 378 10.43 16.05 -13.08
N PRO A 379 10.05 17.18 -12.46
CA PRO A 379 10.98 18.01 -11.69
C PRO A 379 11.40 17.26 -10.41
N VAL A 380 12.69 17.29 -10.12
CA VAL A 380 13.30 16.73 -8.92
C VAL A 380 13.84 17.88 -8.07
N GLN A 381 13.15 18.16 -6.97
CA GLN A 381 13.48 19.23 -6.04
C GLN A 381 14.57 18.83 -5.04
N LEU A 382 14.65 17.54 -4.70
CA LEU A 382 15.70 17.03 -3.81
C LEU A 382 16.17 15.66 -4.27
N SER A 383 17.45 15.58 -4.62
CA SER A 383 18.13 14.33 -4.91
C SER A 383 19.57 14.36 -4.44
N PHE A 384 20.12 13.17 -4.28
CA PHE A 384 21.47 12.95 -3.84
C PHE A 384 22.21 12.03 -4.80
N LEU A 385 23.49 12.28 -4.90
CA LEU A 385 24.43 11.41 -5.53
C LEU A 385 24.76 10.25 -4.61
N VAL A 386 24.77 9.04 -5.18
CA VAL A 386 25.18 7.82 -4.50
C VAL A 386 26.40 7.25 -5.21
N GLU A 387 27.46 6.99 -4.45
CA GLU A 387 28.73 6.42 -4.92
C GLU A 387 29.13 5.28 -3.98
N SER A 388 29.40 4.09 -4.55
CA SER A 388 29.74 2.88 -3.78
C SER A 388 28.75 2.61 -2.63
N GLY A 389 27.45 2.70 -2.96
CA GLY A 389 26.34 2.48 -2.03
C GLY A 389 26.14 3.53 -0.93
N LYS A 390 26.83 4.68 -0.99
CA LYS A 390 26.75 5.73 0.02
C LYS A 390 26.21 7.03 -0.56
N ILE A 391 25.34 7.70 0.20
CA ILE A 391 24.84 9.04 -0.13
C ILE A 391 25.98 10.04 0.09
N THR A 392 26.52 10.65 -0.97
CA THR A 392 27.74 11.47 -0.90
C THR A 392 27.50 12.97 -0.99
N ALA A 393 26.57 13.43 -1.84
CA ALA A 393 26.36 14.85 -2.10
C ALA A 393 24.95 15.16 -2.59
N ARG A 394 24.42 16.33 -2.24
CA ARG A 394 23.18 16.87 -2.80
C ARG A 394 23.41 17.43 -4.20
N LEU A 395 22.51 17.08 -5.12
CA LEU A 395 22.46 17.63 -6.47
C LEU A 395 21.62 18.92 -6.51
N PRO A 396 21.84 19.82 -7.49
CA PRO A 396 20.89 20.90 -7.77
C PRO A 396 19.53 20.33 -8.21
N GLU A 397 18.51 21.19 -8.38
CA GLU A 397 17.25 20.75 -8.99
C GLU A 397 17.48 20.21 -10.40
N LEU A 398 16.83 19.09 -10.71
CA LEU A 398 16.98 18.36 -11.99
C LEU A 398 15.62 18.12 -12.63
N TYR A 399 15.64 17.81 -13.92
CA TYR A 399 14.54 17.13 -14.59
C TYR A 399 14.95 15.72 -14.96
N LEU A 400 14.07 14.77 -14.69
CA LEU A 400 14.19 13.39 -15.17
C LEU A 400 13.18 13.18 -16.29
N SER A 401 13.62 12.51 -17.35
CA SER A 401 12.75 12.12 -18.47
C SER A 401 12.99 10.68 -18.93
N SER A 402 11.91 10.03 -19.36
CA SER A 402 11.89 8.69 -19.95
C SER A 402 10.59 8.49 -20.75
N ASN A 403 10.32 7.27 -21.21
CA ASN A 403 9.02 6.83 -21.74
C ASN A 403 8.60 5.57 -21.00
N ILE A 404 7.30 5.35 -20.78
CA ILE A 404 6.75 4.20 -20.06
C ILE A 404 7.28 2.86 -20.60
N PHE A 405 7.41 2.70 -21.92
CA PHE A 405 7.90 1.46 -22.51
C PHE A 405 9.40 1.27 -22.26
N SER A 406 10.19 2.33 -22.35
CA SER A 406 11.62 2.28 -22.06
C SER A 406 11.89 2.05 -20.57
N MET A 407 11.21 2.79 -19.70
CA MET A 407 11.35 2.75 -18.24
C MET A 407 11.12 1.34 -17.66
N TYR A 408 10.09 0.64 -18.14
CA TYR A 408 9.79 -0.75 -17.75
C TYR A 408 10.43 -1.78 -18.70
N GLY A 409 11.05 -1.32 -19.79
CA GLY A 409 11.70 -2.10 -20.84
C GLY A 409 13.22 -2.06 -20.72
N GLU A 410 13.90 -1.54 -21.75
CA GLU A 410 15.36 -1.52 -21.85
C GLU A 410 16.07 -0.70 -20.76
N ASP A 411 15.40 0.29 -20.16
CA ASP A 411 15.96 1.11 -19.09
C ASP A 411 15.73 0.53 -17.69
N PHE A 412 14.91 -0.53 -17.56
CA PHE A 412 14.57 -1.13 -16.27
C PHE A 412 15.79 -1.81 -15.63
N ILE A 413 16.14 -1.38 -14.43
CA ILE A 413 17.24 -1.97 -13.64
C ILE A 413 16.69 -3.04 -12.70
N GLY A 414 15.68 -2.70 -11.91
CA GLY A 414 15.06 -3.62 -10.96
C GLY A 414 14.18 -2.94 -9.92
N VAL A 415 13.68 -3.77 -9.00
CA VAL A 415 12.94 -3.35 -7.80
C VAL A 415 13.51 -4.08 -6.60
N ALA A 416 13.82 -3.34 -5.54
CA ALA A 416 14.35 -3.89 -4.30
C ALA A 416 13.65 -3.33 -3.07
N SER A 417 13.81 -4.00 -1.93
CA SER A 417 13.63 -3.35 -0.64
C SER A 417 14.57 -2.15 -0.53
N ASP A 418 14.16 -1.10 0.18
CA ASP A 418 15.00 0.07 0.41
C ASP A 418 16.37 -0.32 1.03
N PRO A 419 17.48 -0.08 0.31
CA PRO A 419 18.81 -0.50 0.76
C PRO A 419 19.37 0.41 1.87
N PHE A 420 18.88 1.64 1.98
CA PHE A 420 19.36 2.62 2.95
C PHE A 420 18.66 2.50 4.30
N ARG A 421 17.38 2.13 4.28
CA ARG A 421 16.52 2.03 5.47
C ARG A 421 16.10 0.58 5.73
N LYS A 422 17.01 -0.22 6.31
CA LYS A 422 16.70 -1.60 6.72
C LYS A 422 15.42 -1.66 7.56
N GLY A 423 14.49 -2.55 7.19
CA GLY A 423 13.21 -2.75 7.87
C GLY A 423 12.09 -1.84 7.38
N ASN A 424 12.39 -0.89 6.48
CA ASN A 424 11.39 -0.09 5.80
C ASN A 424 10.58 -0.94 4.81
N LEU A 425 9.28 -0.69 4.76
CA LEU A 425 8.31 -1.33 3.86
C LEU A 425 8.28 -0.65 2.50
N GLU A 426 8.71 0.62 2.41
CA GLU A 426 8.90 1.28 1.13
C GLU A 426 9.89 0.50 0.27
N ARG A 427 9.55 0.34 -1.01
CA ARG A 427 10.42 -0.27 -2.01
C ARG A 427 10.92 0.78 -2.96
N VAL A 428 12.06 0.49 -3.55
CA VAL A 428 12.73 1.36 -4.49
C VAL A 428 12.70 0.75 -5.88
N PHE A 429 12.47 1.61 -6.86
CA PHE A 429 12.52 1.31 -8.28
C PHE A 429 13.78 1.93 -8.87
N GLY A 430 14.49 1.16 -9.70
CA GLY A 430 15.66 1.60 -10.44
C GLY A 430 15.39 1.59 -11.95
N ALA A 431 15.68 2.70 -12.62
CA ALA A 431 15.79 2.75 -14.07
C ALA A 431 16.85 3.75 -14.52
N TYR A 432 17.33 3.58 -15.76
CA TYR A 432 18.11 4.61 -16.40
C TYR A 432 17.21 5.75 -16.89
N MET A 433 17.56 6.98 -16.54
CA MET A 433 16.77 8.17 -16.88
C MET A 433 17.65 9.20 -17.57
N LYS A 434 17.08 9.96 -18.50
CA LYS A 434 17.74 11.15 -19.04
C LYS A 434 17.64 12.29 -18.03
N ILE A 435 18.76 12.96 -17.78
CA ILE A 435 18.86 14.06 -16.84
C ILE A 435 19.15 15.35 -17.59
N SER A 436 18.39 16.40 -17.28
CA SER A 436 18.69 17.77 -17.69
C SER A 436 18.66 18.69 -16.48
N SER A 437 19.57 19.65 -16.41
CA SER A 437 19.54 20.70 -15.39
C SER A 437 18.36 21.63 -15.63
N GLN A 438 17.75 22.16 -14.57
CA GLN A 438 17.07 23.45 -14.69
C GLN A 438 18.14 24.47 -15.09
N GLU A 439 18.05 25.05 -16.29
CA GLU A 439 18.74 26.30 -16.56
C GLU A 439 18.17 27.32 -15.58
N THR A 440 18.91 27.62 -14.51
CA THR A 440 18.64 28.79 -13.73
C THR A 440 19.14 29.97 -14.55
N ASP A 441 18.25 30.60 -15.32
CA ASP A 441 18.42 32.00 -15.69
C ASP A 441 18.47 32.78 -14.36
N VAL A 442 19.70 33.11 -13.93
CA VAL A 442 19.98 34.01 -12.80
C VAL A 442 20.18 35.42 -13.33
#